data_AF-A0A3C0KH54-F1
#
_entry.id   AF-A0A3C0KH54-F1
#
_cell.length_a   1.000
_cell.length_b   1.000
_cell.length_c   1.000
_cell.angle_alpha   90.00
_cell.angle_beta   90.00
_cell.angle_gamma   90.00
#
_symmetry.space_group_name_H-M   'P 1'
#
loop_
_entity.id
_entity.type
_entity.pdbx_description
1 polymer ?
#
loop_
_entity_poly.entity_id
_entity_poly.type
_entity_poly.pdbx_seq_one_letter_code
_entity_poly.pdbx_strand_id
1 'polypeptide(L)'
;LSLALTWFVAQGIASKPFDRALSFNLQVLTQYVDAPEGKVSFNLTPQARDLLRADDTDLVYYQVVAPGGTVISGEPDFPTPAEDETPEPGHIQLRDDVVRGDEVRVAYVWLQRGERLVLMQVAETRGKRSTLATEIIKGVMVPQFVILPLAVLLVWLALVRGIRP
;
A
#
# COMPACT_ATOMS: atom_id res chain seq x y z
N LEU A 1 18.15 13.02 -19.07
CA LEU A 1 17.10 13.89 -18.48
C LEU A 1 15.71 13.24 -18.56
N SER A 2 15.30 12.70 -19.72
CA SER A 2 14.00 12.03 -19.89
C SER A 2 13.81 10.78 -19.02
N LEU A 3 14.85 9.96 -18.83
CA LEU A 3 14.78 8.70 -18.07
C LEU A 3 14.47 8.89 -16.57
N ALA A 4 15.01 9.94 -15.94
CA ALA A 4 14.72 10.27 -14.53
C ALA A 4 13.28 10.79 -14.36
N LEU A 5 12.77 11.54 -15.36
CA LEU A 5 11.42 12.05 -15.37
C LEU A 5 10.38 10.93 -15.56
N THR A 6 10.66 9.96 -16.45
CA THR A 6 9.80 8.78 -16.64
C THR A 6 9.79 7.85 -15.42
N TRP A 7 10.93 7.72 -14.72
CA TRP A 7 11.04 6.95 -13.47
C TRP A 7 10.14 7.51 -12.35
N PHE A 8 10.12 8.84 -12.20
CA PHE A 8 9.33 9.50 -11.14
C PHE A 8 7.81 9.45 -11.40
N VAL A 9 7.39 9.56 -12.66
CA VAL A 9 5.95 9.53 -13.03
C VAL A 9 5.35 8.13 -12.87
N ALA A 10 6.12 7.06 -13.09
CA ALA A 10 5.63 5.68 -13.01
C ALA A 10 5.29 5.23 -11.57
N GLN A 11 6.04 5.68 -10.56
CA GLN A 11 5.77 5.33 -9.14
C GLN A 11 4.49 5.98 -8.60
N GLY A 12 4.11 7.18 -9.08
CA GLY A 12 2.95 7.92 -8.59
C GLY A 12 1.58 7.45 -9.12
N ILE A 13 1.55 6.65 -10.19
CA ILE A 13 0.30 6.14 -10.80
C ILE A 13 -0.10 4.78 -10.22
N ALA A 14 0.87 3.97 -9.77
CA ALA A 14 0.61 2.62 -9.27
C ALA A 14 -0.02 2.59 -7.88
N SER A 15 0.19 3.58 -7.00
CA SER A 15 -0.34 3.57 -5.62
C SER A 15 -1.83 3.90 -5.51
N LYS A 16 -2.37 4.73 -6.41
CA LYS A 16 -3.75 5.23 -6.30
C LYS A 16 -4.83 4.14 -6.38
N PRO A 17 -4.72 3.10 -7.22
CA PRO A 17 -5.67 1.98 -7.22
C PRO A 17 -5.66 1.20 -5.90
N PHE A 18 -4.47 0.92 -5.33
CA PHE A 18 -4.34 0.20 -4.06
C PHE A 18 -4.88 1.02 -2.89
N ASP A 19 -4.54 2.32 -2.82
CA ASP A 19 -5.08 3.22 -1.79
C ASP A 19 -6.62 3.29 -1.83
N ARG A 20 -7.22 3.26 -3.04
CA ARG A 20 -8.68 3.20 -3.20
C ARG A 20 -9.28 1.87 -2.76
N ALA A 21 -8.64 0.74 -3.11
CA ALA A 21 -9.09 -0.57 -2.67
C ALA A 21 -9.04 -0.70 -1.15
N LEU A 22 -7.94 -0.26 -0.52
CA LEU A 22 -7.78 -0.25 0.92
C LEU A 22 -8.82 0.63 1.62
N SER A 23 -9.08 1.83 1.08
CA SER A 23 -10.13 2.73 1.60
C SER A 23 -11.52 2.11 1.48
N PHE A 24 -11.81 1.44 0.36
CA PHE A 24 -13.08 0.73 0.17
C PHE A 24 -13.24 -0.43 1.15
N ASN A 25 -12.19 -1.24 1.35
CA ASN A 25 -12.19 -2.33 2.33
C ASN A 25 -12.44 -1.81 3.74
N LEU A 26 -11.76 -0.74 4.15
CA LEU A 26 -12.02 -0.06 5.42
C LEU A 26 -13.48 0.39 5.51
N GLN A 27 -14.02 1.03 4.46
CA GLN A 27 -15.40 1.50 4.45
C GLN A 27 -16.42 0.37 4.61
N VAL A 28 -16.20 -0.78 3.96
CA VAL A 28 -17.04 -1.97 4.15
C VAL A 28 -16.94 -2.47 5.59
N LEU A 29 -15.74 -2.53 6.15
CA LEU A 29 -15.53 -3.00 7.52
C LEU A 29 -16.18 -2.08 8.57
N THR A 30 -16.27 -0.78 8.32
CA THR A 30 -16.94 0.17 9.24
C THR A 30 -18.42 -0.13 9.46
N GLN A 31 -19.06 -0.84 8.53
CA GLN A 31 -20.47 -1.26 8.64
C GLN A 31 -20.68 -2.34 9.70
N TYR A 32 -19.60 -3.05 10.09
CA TYR A 32 -19.63 -4.09 11.13
C TYR A 32 -19.24 -3.55 12.52
N VAL A 33 -18.92 -2.26 12.63
CA VAL A 33 -18.69 -1.56 13.91
C VAL A 33 -20.01 -0.99 14.39
N ASP A 34 -20.59 -1.66 15.38
CA ASP A 34 -21.82 -1.24 16.04
C ASP A 34 -21.56 -0.85 17.49
N ALA A 35 -22.39 0.03 18.05
CA ALA A 35 -22.31 0.44 19.44
C ALA A 35 -23.66 0.34 20.16
N PRO A 36 -24.28 -0.85 20.21
CA PRO A 36 -25.54 -1.04 20.94
C PRO A 36 -25.34 -0.69 22.42
N GLU A 37 -26.23 0.17 22.94
CA GLU A 37 -26.20 0.64 24.33
C GLU A 37 -24.86 1.29 24.75
N GLY A 38 -24.12 1.86 23.79
CA GLY A 38 -22.85 2.55 24.03
C GLY A 38 -21.63 1.64 24.21
N LYS A 39 -21.79 0.31 24.09
CA LYS A 39 -20.65 -0.63 24.04
C LYS A 39 -20.26 -0.89 22.60
N VAL A 40 -19.07 -0.45 22.22
CA VAL A 40 -18.50 -0.73 20.89
C VAL A 40 -18.30 -2.23 20.74
N SER A 41 -18.85 -2.81 19.68
CA SER A 41 -18.71 -4.20 19.31
C SER A 41 -18.36 -4.29 17.83
N PHE A 42 -17.50 -5.25 17.49
CA PHE A 42 -17.10 -5.50 16.12
C PHE A 42 -17.39 -6.95 15.78
N ASN A 43 -18.49 -7.17 15.05
CA ASN A 43 -18.98 -8.51 14.72
C ASN A 43 -18.66 -8.84 13.27
N LEU A 44 -17.45 -9.36 13.05
CA LEU A 44 -17.03 -9.78 11.73
C LEU A 44 -17.69 -11.12 11.37
N THR A 45 -18.62 -11.08 10.42
CA THR A 45 -19.24 -12.29 9.87
C THR A 45 -18.19 -13.18 9.20
N PRO A 46 -18.40 -14.49 9.09
CA PRO A 46 -17.47 -15.38 8.38
C PRO A 46 -17.16 -14.89 6.95
N GLN A 47 -18.15 -14.34 6.26
CA GLN A 47 -18.00 -13.80 4.91
C GLN A 47 -17.07 -12.57 4.86
N ALA A 48 -17.13 -11.69 5.88
CA ALA A 48 -16.24 -10.55 5.97
C ALA A 48 -14.80 -10.95 6.35
N ARG A 49 -14.60 -12.09 7.04
CA ARG A 49 -13.26 -12.68 7.21
C ARG A 49 -12.68 -13.20 5.91
N ASP A 50 -13.52 -13.78 5.06
CA ASP A 50 -13.09 -14.27 3.74
C ASP A 50 -12.70 -13.10 2.83
N LEU A 51 -13.36 -11.94 2.93
CA LEU A 51 -12.94 -10.70 2.24
C LEU A 51 -11.54 -10.23 2.67
N LEU A 52 -11.16 -10.39 3.94
CA LEU A 52 -9.80 -10.08 4.42
C LEU A 52 -8.77 -11.15 4.01
N ARG A 53 -9.21 -12.31 3.55
CA ARG A 53 -8.39 -13.40 3.04
C ARG A 53 -8.36 -13.49 1.51
N ALA A 54 -9.20 -12.73 0.81
CA ALA A 54 -9.50 -12.97 -0.60
C ALA A 54 -8.30 -12.74 -1.54
N ASP A 55 -7.32 -11.91 -1.14
CA ASP A 55 -6.04 -11.81 -1.81
C ASP A 55 -4.96 -12.50 -0.96
N ASP A 56 -4.70 -13.77 -1.28
CA ASP A 56 -3.71 -14.68 -0.64
C ASP A 56 -2.24 -14.17 -0.69
N THR A 57 -2.02 -12.92 -1.11
CA THR A 57 -0.68 -12.34 -1.35
C THR A 57 -0.25 -11.36 -0.25
N ASP A 58 -1.18 -10.70 0.44
CA ASP A 58 -0.88 -9.67 1.42
C ASP A 58 -1.53 -9.94 2.79
N LEU A 59 -0.79 -9.69 3.86
CA LEU A 59 -1.31 -9.84 5.23
C LEU A 59 -2.16 -8.61 5.54
N VAL A 60 -3.43 -8.85 5.86
CA VAL A 60 -4.35 -7.78 6.28
C VAL A 60 -4.46 -7.76 7.80
N TYR A 61 -4.02 -6.66 8.40
CA TYR A 61 -4.20 -6.38 9.82
C TYR A 61 -5.37 -5.41 9.99
N TYR A 62 -6.07 -5.50 11.12
CA TYR A 62 -7.08 -4.52 11.48
C TYR A 62 -7.04 -4.24 12.97
N GLN A 63 -7.57 -3.09 13.38
CA GLN A 63 -7.75 -2.73 14.78
C GLN A 63 -9.02 -1.90 14.93
N VAL A 64 -9.80 -2.19 15.98
CA VAL A 64 -10.94 -1.38 16.40
C VAL A 64 -10.68 -0.94 17.84
N VAL A 65 -10.67 0.37 18.06
CA VAL A 65 -10.37 0.97 19.36
C VAL A 65 -11.55 1.80 19.82
N ALA A 66 -12.01 1.53 21.04
CA ALA A 66 -13.06 2.30 21.71
C ALA A 66 -12.53 3.66 22.20
N PRO A 67 -13.44 4.60 22.53
CA PRO A 67 -13.05 5.85 23.17
C PRO A 67 -12.20 5.58 24.42
N GLY A 68 -11.10 6.30 24.55
CA GLY A 68 -10.14 6.13 25.65
C GLY A 68 -9.00 5.15 25.38
N GLY A 69 -8.87 4.62 24.14
CA GLY A 69 -7.70 3.84 23.72
C GLY A 69 -7.81 2.34 23.97
N THR A 70 -8.96 1.85 24.43
CA THR A 70 -9.17 0.42 24.67
C THR A 70 -9.38 -0.33 23.36
N VAL A 71 -8.50 -1.29 23.05
CA VAL A 71 -8.65 -2.17 21.88
C VAL A 71 -9.83 -3.12 22.10
N ILE A 72 -10.80 -3.06 21.19
CA ILE A 72 -12.00 -3.92 21.19
C ILE A 72 -11.76 -5.18 20.39
N SER A 73 -11.06 -5.06 19.26
CA SER A 73 -10.78 -6.20 18.37
C SER A 73 -9.60 -5.89 17.46
N GLY A 74 -8.96 -6.95 16.95
CA GLY A 74 -7.82 -6.86 16.05
C GLY A 74 -6.48 -6.85 16.76
N GLU A 75 -5.48 -6.23 16.12
CA GLU A 75 -4.09 -6.22 16.58
C GLU A 75 -3.89 -5.20 17.71
N PRO A 76 -3.43 -5.61 18.91
CA PRO A 76 -3.18 -4.67 20.02
C PRO A 76 -2.01 -3.72 19.75
N ASP A 77 -0.94 -4.21 19.13
CA ASP A 77 0.27 -3.42 18.83
C ASP A 77 0.18 -2.68 17.48
N PHE A 78 -1.04 -2.35 17.06
CA PHE A 78 -1.25 -1.55 15.86
C PHE A 78 -0.85 -0.09 16.15
N PRO A 79 0.01 0.54 15.33
CA PRO A 79 0.41 1.92 15.53
C PRO A 79 -0.81 2.86 15.61
N THR A 80 -0.80 3.83 16.51
CA THR A 80 -1.87 4.83 16.61
C THR A 80 -1.63 5.99 15.63
N PRO A 81 -2.70 6.65 15.13
CA PRO A 81 -2.59 7.93 14.45
C PRO A 81 -1.86 8.96 15.33
N ALA A 82 -1.28 10.00 14.70
CA ALA A 82 -0.47 10.97 15.41
C ALA A 82 -1.30 11.73 16.46
N GLU A 83 -0.72 11.98 17.65
CA GLU A 83 -1.45 12.59 18.78
C GLU A 83 -1.89 14.04 18.51
N ASP A 84 -1.23 14.73 17.59
CA ASP A 84 -1.54 16.10 17.16
C ASP A 84 -2.65 16.16 16.09
N GLU A 85 -3.08 15.01 15.59
CA GLU A 85 -4.12 14.92 14.57
C GLU A 85 -5.50 15.09 15.21
N THR A 86 -6.27 16.07 14.71
CA THR A 86 -7.64 16.27 15.16
C THR A 86 -8.54 15.18 14.56
N PRO A 87 -9.26 14.38 15.36
CA PRO A 87 -10.13 13.33 14.84
C PRO A 87 -11.24 13.93 13.96
N GLU A 88 -11.22 13.63 12.66
CA GLU A 88 -12.27 14.01 11.73
C GLU A 88 -13.21 12.82 11.46
N PRO A 89 -14.45 12.83 12.00
CA PRO A 89 -15.35 11.69 11.86
C PRO A 89 -15.76 11.46 10.40
N GLY A 90 -15.66 10.22 9.94
CA GLY A 90 -16.09 9.81 8.60
C GLY A 90 -15.11 10.13 7.48
N HIS A 91 -14.00 10.82 7.75
CA HIS A 91 -12.94 11.03 6.75
C HIS A 91 -11.92 9.89 6.83
N ILE A 92 -11.72 9.20 5.70
CA ILE A 92 -10.72 8.13 5.59
C ILE A 92 -9.37 8.78 5.31
N GLN A 93 -8.39 8.43 6.12
CA GLN A 93 -7.01 8.88 5.97
C GLN A 93 -6.08 7.70 5.75
N LEU A 94 -4.98 7.97 5.06
CA LEU A 94 -4.00 6.97 4.64
C LEU A 94 -2.62 7.37 5.16
N ARG A 95 -1.90 6.41 5.72
CA ARG A 95 -0.54 6.59 6.23
C ARG A 95 0.29 5.33 5.99
N ASP A 96 1.60 5.49 5.94
CA ASP A 96 2.53 4.36 5.93
C ASP A 96 2.99 4.08 7.37
N ASP A 97 3.11 2.80 7.72
CA ASP A 97 3.63 2.39 9.03
C ASP A 97 4.24 0.98 8.98
N VAL A 98 4.59 0.44 10.15
CA VAL A 98 5.13 -0.89 10.36
C VAL A 98 4.26 -1.64 11.37
N VAL A 99 3.73 -2.79 10.96
CA VAL A 99 2.98 -3.68 11.85
C VAL A 99 3.71 -5.02 11.91
N ARG A 100 4.04 -5.49 13.12
CA ARG A 100 4.78 -6.74 13.35
C ARG A 100 6.09 -6.86 12.53
N GLY A 101 6.71 -5.73 12.16
CA GLY A 101 7.96 -5.69 11.40
C GLY A 101 7.80 -5.68 9.88
N ASP A 102 6.57 -5.69 9.35
CA ASP A 102 6.31 -5.51 7.92
C ASP A 102 5.88 -4.08 7.60
N GLU A 103 6.41 -3.54 6.51
CA GLU A 103 5.95 -2.25 5.97
C GLU A 103 4.53 -2.38 5.45
N VAL A 104 3.63 -1.56 5.98
CA VAL A 104 2.20 -1.60 5.67
C VAL A 104 1.71 -0.23 5.20
N ARG A 105 0.70 -0.27 4.33
CA ARG A 105 -0.15 0.88 4.06
C ARG A 105 -1.36 0.78 4.99
N VAL A 106 -1.59 1.82 5.79
CA VAL A 106 -2.68 1.90 6.76
C VAL A 106 -3.76 2.85 6.24
N ALA A 107 -5.01 2.40 6.23
CA ALA A 107 -6.18 3.27 6.16
C ALA A 107 -6.87 3.30 7.52
N TYR A 108 -7.28 4.48 7.97
CA TYR A 108 -8.01 4.64 9.23
C TYR A 108 -9.11 5.68 9.12
N VAL A 109 -10.11 5.54 9.99
CA VAL A 109 -11.26 6.44 10.08
C VAL A 109 -11.77 6.50 11.51
N TRP A 110 -12.19 7.70 11.92
CA TRP A 110 -12.91 7.90 13.16
C TRP A 110 -14.42 7.78 12.89
N LEU A 111 -15.10 6.89 13.61
CA LEU A 111 -16.53 6.66 13.50
C LEU A 111 -17.25 7.30 14.70
N GLN A 112 -18.20 8.18 14.42
CA GLN A 112 -19.09 8.70 15.46
C GLN A 112 -20.22 7.70 15.72
N ARG A 113 -20.29 7.18 16.94
CA ARG A 113 -21.33 6.26 17.42
C ARG A 113 -21.95 6.84 18.68
N GLY A 114 -23.08 7.55 18.51
CA GLY A 114 -23.64 8.39 19.57
C GLY A 114 -22.70 9.55 19.90
N GLU A 115 -22.37 9.72 21.18
CA GLU A 115 -21.43 10.74 21.67
C GLU A 115 -19.96 10.28 21.67
N ARG A 116 -19.68 9.08 21.13
CA ARG A 116 -18.39 8.41 21.24
C ARG A 116 -17.70 8.30 19.88
N LEU A 117 -16.38 8.53 19.87
CA LEU A 117 -15.53 8.33 18.70
C LEU A 117 -14.81 6.98 18.80
N VAL A 118 -15.00 6.16 17.78
CA VAL A 118 -14.38 4.84 17.64
C VAL A 118 -13.35 4.92 16.53
N LEU A 119 -12.13 4.48 16.78
CA LEU A 119 -11.11 4.38 15.73
C LEU A 119 -11.19 3.01 15.07
N MET A 120 -11.23 3.00 13.75
CA MET A 120 -11.07 1.80 12.95
C MET A 120 -9.85 1.94 12.05
N GLN A 121 -8.96 0.96 12.08
CA GLN A 121 -7.75 0.91 11.28
C GLN A 121 -7.68 -0.42 10.52
N VAL A 122 -7.20 -0.36 9.28
CA VAL A 122 -6.92 -1.52 8.44
C VAL A 122 -5.55 -1.27 7.80
N ALA A 123 -4.69 -2.28 7.84
CA ALA A 123 -3.38 -2.25 7.21
C ALA A 123 -3.25 -3.42 6.25
N GLU A 124 -2.61 -3.15 5.13
CA GLU A 124 -2.24 -4.15 4.14
C GLU A 124 -0.72 -4.10 3.97
N THR A 125 -0.07 -5.26 3.92
CA THR A 125 1.37 -5.30 3.61
C THR A 125 1.61 -4.73 2.24
N ARG A 126 2.66 -3.92 2.12
CA ARG A 126 3.14 -3.48 0.82
C ARG A 126 3.87 -4.66 0.22
N GLY A 127 3.14 -5.56 -0.45
CA GLY A 127 3.63 -6.87 -0.85
C GLY A 127 5.07 -6.83 -1.36
N LYS A 128 5.95 -7.62 -0.73
CA LYS A 128 7.35 -7.87 -1.14
C LYS A 128 7.46 -8.54 -2.54
N ARG A 129 6.36 -8.58 -3.31
CA ARG A 129 6.24 -9.06 -4.68
C ARG A 129 5.86 -7.97 -5.68
N SER A 130 5.60 -6.73 -5.25
CA SER A 130 5.47 -5.55 -6.14
C SER A 130 6.83 -5.08 -6.71
N THR A 131 7.73 -6.03 -7.00
CA THR A 131 8.95 -5.81 -7.80
C THR A 131 8.71 -6.12 -9.28
N LEU A 132 7.47 -6.08 -9.75
CA LEU A 132 7.15 -6.14 -11.18
C LEU A 132 7.68 -4.91 -11.93
N ALA A 133 7.89 -3.78 -11.24
CA ALA A 133 8.64 -2.66 -11.79
C ALA A 133 10.11 -3.02 -12.05
N THR A 134 10.71 -3.91 -11.25
CA THR A 134 12.12 -4.33 -11.38
C THR A 134 12.34 -5.29 -12.55
N GLU A 135 11.35 -6.14 -12.89
CA GLU A 135 11.44 -7.00 -14.08
C GLU A 135 11.17 -6.26 -15.39
N ILE A 136 10.29 -5.26 -15.39
CA ILE A 136 10.11 -4.36 -16.55
C ILE A 136 11.41 -3.58 -16.83
N ILE A 137 12.13 -3.16 -15.77
CA ILE A 137 13.44 -2.50 -15.89
C ILE A 137 14.51 -3.46 -16.47
N LYS A 138 14.49 -4.76 -16.14
CA LYS A 138 15.38 -5.76 -16.77
C LYS A 138 15.09 -5.95 -18.27
N GLY A 139 13.84 -5.85 -18.69
CA GLY A 139 13.44 -6.00 -20.10
C GLY A 139 13.97 -4.90 -21.03
N VAL A 140 14.10 -3.66 -20.54
CA VAL A 140 14.54 -2.49 -21.35
C VAL A 140 16.03 -2.19 -21.21
N MET A 141 16.65 -2.44 -20.05
CA MET A 141 18.09 -2.16 -19.85
C MET A 141 19.00 -3.13 -20.61
N VAL A 142 18.62 -4.41 -20.75
CA VAL A 142 19.45 -5.42 -21.42
C VAL A 142 19.65 -5.13 -22.92
N PRO A 143 18.59 -4.86 -23.72
CA PRO A 143 18.76 -4.53 -25.13
C PRO A 143 19.62 -3.27 -25.35
N GLN A 144 19.43 -2.24 -24.52
CA GLN A 144 20.14 -0.97 -24.67
C GLN A 144 21.64 -1.09 -24.36
N PHE A 145 22.01 -1.94 -23.41
CA PHE A 145 23.42 -2.24 -23.10
C PHE A 145 24.11 -3.11 -24.14
N VAL A 146 23.38 -3.87 -24.95
CA VAL A 146 23.94 -4.70 -26.04
C VAL A 146 24.20 -3.86 -27.29
N ILE A 147 23.31 -2.92 -27.60
CA ILE A 147 23.39 -2.11 -28.83
C ILE A 147 24.62 -1.20 -28.83
N LEU A 148 24.95 -0.55 -27.70
CA LEU A 148 26.07 0.38 -27.61
C LEU A 148 27.46 -0.26 -27.89
N PRO A 149 27.87 -1.35 -27.23
CA PRO A 149 29.14 -2.02 -27.54
C PRO A 149 29.15 -2.62 -28.93
N LEU A 150 28.00 -3.11 -29.44
CA LEU A 150 27.90 -3.61 -30.82
C LEU A 150 28.15 -2.48 -31.83
N ALA A 151 27.55 -1.30 -31.63
CA ALA A 151 27.78 -0.14 -32.47
C ALA A 151 29.25 0.30 -32.47
N VAL A 152 29.88 0.37 -31.29
CA VAL A 152 31.32 0.69 -31.15
C VAL A 152 32.18 -0.34 -31.90
N LEU A 153 31.88 -1.64 -31.76
CA LEU A 153 32.60 -2.71 -32.41
C LEU A 153 32.45 -2.67 -33.95
N LEU A 154 31.24 -2.37 -34.44
CA LEU A 154 30.97 -2.22 -35.87
C LEU A 154 31.70 -1.02 -36.46
N VAL A 155 31.68 0.13 -35.77
CA VAL A 155 32.42 1.34 -36.20
C VAL A 155 33.93 1.06 -36.23
N TRP A 156 34.47 0.40 -35.20
CA TRP A 156 35.88 0.00 -35.15
C TRP A 156 36.25 -0.92 -36.33
N LEU A 157 35.45 -1.95 -36.59
CA LEU A 157 35.68 -2.91 -37.66
C LEU A 157 35.58 -2.27 -39.05
N ALA A 158 34.62 -1.35 -39.23
CA ALA A 158 34.48 -0.56 -40.46
C ALA A 158 35.70 0.35 -40.68
N LEU A 159 36.20 1.00 -39.62
CA LEU A 159 37.41 1.82 -39.69
C LEU A 159 38.61 0.94 -40.09
N VAL A 160 38.91 -0.11 -39.32
CA VAL A 160 40.06 -1.00 -39.55
C VAL A 160 40.04 -1.67 -40.93
N ARG A 161 38.85 -2.03 -41.46
CA ARG A 161 38.74 -2.60 -42.82
C ARG A 161 38.77 -1.53 -43.91
N GLY A 162 38.26 -0.33 -43.66
CA GLY A 162 38.19 0.76 -44.63
C GLY A 162 39.52 1.49 -44.83
N ILE A 163 40.45 1.43 -43.86
CA ILE A 163 41.80 2.03 -43.95
C ILE A 163 42.91 1.04 -44.34
N ARG A 164 42.56 -0.18 -44.79
CA ARG A 164 43.53 -1.08 -45.40
C ARG A 164 43.72 -0.66 -46.87
N PRO A 165 44.94 -0.27 -47.29
CA PRO A 165 45.22 0.17 -48.66
C PRO A 165 45.04 -0.96 -49.68
#